data_AF-A0A0Q9QRT1-F1
#
_entry.id   AF-A0A0Q9QRT1-F1
#
_cell.length_a   1.000
_cell.length_b   1.000
_cell.length_c   1.000
_cell.angle_alpha   90.00
_cell.angle_beta   90.00
_cell.angle_gamma   90.00
#
_symmetry.space_group_name_H-M   'P 1'
#
loop_
_entity.id
_entity.type
_entity.pdbx_description
1 polymer ?
#
loop_
_entity_poly.entity_id
_entity_poly.type
_entity_poly.pdbx_seq_one_letter_code
_entity_poly.pdbx_strand_id
1 'polypeptide(L)'
;MSLWDKLKDAVTTDDAEAAEEARKEAEEAQAEADKAKVEAQARADEARRKSDAAAEKAGLPSATDEEKAQAEEARQQAEAEAKAAQEAQAEADRKAEEKAQKAIDKANARRAKRQEERAEAREERQEERAEARQEARQEAAADEVYTVKSGDTLSEIGQRYGVDWREIARVNNVEDPNLIFPGQKFRIPRK
;
A
#
# COMPACT_ATOMS: atom_id res chain seq x y z
N MET A 1 17.63 -10.43 2.57
CA MET A 1 16.33 -10.28 3.25
C MET A 1 15.53 -11.54 3.02
N SER A 2 15.13 -12.23 4.09
CA SER A 2 14.22 -13.36 3.98
C SER A 2 12.86 -12.90 3.47
N LEU A 3 12.08 -13.79 2.86
CA LEU A 3 10.71 -13.49 2.45
C LEU A 3 9.85 -13.03 3.66
N TRP A 4 10.15 -13.60 4.84
CA TRP A 4 9.57 -13.22 6.12
C TRP A 4 9.99 -11.82 6.60
N ASP A 5 11.21 -11.36 6.30
CA ASP A 5 11.62 -9.97 6.57
C ASP A 5 10.88 -9.00 5.65
N LYS A 6 10.74 -9.34 4.36
CA LYS A 6 9.95 -8.52 3.42
C LYS A 6 8.48 -8.45 3.81
N LEU A 7 7.92 -9.54 4.34
CA LEU A 7 6.56 -9.58 4.88
C LEU A 7 6.44 -8.69 6.12
N LYS A 8 7.43 -8.70 7.02
CA LYS A 8 7.48 -7.79 8.19
C LYS A 8 7.60 -6.33 7.79
N ASP A 9 8.43 -6.00 6.81
CA ASP A 9 8.61 -4.64 6.31
C ASP A 9 7.34 -4.13 5.62
N ALA A 10 6.67 -4.98 4.82
CA ALA A 10 5.37 -4.68 4.24
C ALA A 10 4.30 -4.35 5.31
N VAL A 11 4.42 -4.95 6.51
CA VAL A 11 3.49 -4.73 7.63
C VAL A 11 3.72 -3.43 8.39
N THR A 12 4.88 -2.79 8.27
CA THR A 12 5.12 -1.49 8.92
C THR A 12 4.47 -0.30 8.19
N THR A 13 3.64 -0.57 7.18
CA THR A 13 3.06 0.45 6.29
C THR A 13 1.61 0.78 6.63
N ASP A 14 1.13 1.92 6.11
CA ASP A 14 -0.20 2.53 6.38
C ASP A 14 -1.45 1.63 6.17
N ASP A 15 -1.32 0.42 5.62
CA ASP A 15 -2.46 -0.48 5.31
C ASP A 15 -2.45 -1.72 6.21
N ALA A 16 -2.87 -1.53 7.46
CA ALA A 16 -2.89 -2.57 8.49
C ALA A 16 -3.74 -3.79 8.10
N GLU A 17 -4.85 -3.58 7.37
CA GLU A 17 -5.74 -4.67 6.94
C GLU A 17 -5.09 -5.54 5.85
N ALA A 18 -4.46 -4.93 4.84
CA ALA A 18 -3.75 -5.68 3.81
C ALA A 18 -2.54 -6.44 4.38
N ALA A 19 -1.86 -5.84 5.35
CA ALA A 19 -0.75 -6.46 6.08
C ALA A 19 -1.19 -7.66 6.93
N GLU A 20 -2.35 -7.55 7.60
CA GLU A 20 -2.93 -8.64 8.39
C GLU A 20 -3.41 -9.80 7.50
N GLU A 21 -4.09 -9.50 6.39
CA GLU A 21 -4.54 -10.51 5.42
C GLU A 21 -3.35 -11.28 4.84
N ALA A 22 -2.28 -10.57 4.44
CA ALA A 22 -1.08 -11.20 3.92
C ALA A 22 -0.35 -12.08 4.95
N ARG A 23 -0.37 -11.69 6.23
CA ARG A 23 0.18 -12.52 7.32
C ARG A 23 -0.62 -13.79 7.52
N LYS A 24 -1.94 -13.69 7.55
CA LYS A 24 -2.82 -14.85 7.74
C LYS A 24 -2.66 -15.86 6.60
N GLU A 25 -2.62 -15.38 5.35
CA GLU A 25 -2.39 -16.23 4.18
C GLU A 25 -1.00 -16.91 4.23
N ALA A 26 0.04 -16.19 4.66
CA ALA A 26 1.40 -16.74 4.79
C ALA A 26 1.53 -17.73 5.95
N GLU A 27 0.89 -17.47 7.09
CA GLU A 27 0.88 -18.35 8.25
C GLU A 27 0.12 -19.65 7.98
N GLU A 28 -1.03 -19.56 7.31
CA GLU A 28 -1.79 -20.73 6.86
C GLU A 28 -0.98 -21.58 5.87
N ALA A 29 -0.31 -20.93 4.91
CA ALA A 29 0.58 -21.60 3.96
C ALA A 29 1.75 -22.32 4.66
N GLN A 30 2.34 -21.69 5.68
CA GLN A 30 3.42 -22.28 6.47
C GLN A 30 2.91 -23.46 7.31
N ALA A 31 1.73 -23.35 7.93
CA ALA A 31 1.13 -24.43 8.70
C ALA A 31 0.80 -25.66 7.83
N GLU A 32 0.27 -25.44 6.62
CA GLU A 32 0.06 -26.50 5.63
C GLU A 32 1.39 -27.17 5.23
N ALA A 33 2.43 -26.36 5.00
CA ALA A 33 3.76 -26.85 4.66
C ALA A 33 4.33 -27.69 5.80
N ASP A 34 4.28 -27.21 7.04
CA ASP A 34 4.82 -27.90 8.22
C ASP A 34 4.07 -29.22 8.47
N LYS A 35 2.75 -29.24 8.30
CA LYS A 35 1.97 -30.48 8.37
C LYS A 35 2.42 -31.50 7.31
N ALA A 36 2.57 -31.07 6.05
CA ALA A 36 3.00 -31.95 4.97
C ALA A 36 4.40 -32.53 5.21
N LYS A 37 5.31 -31.72 5.75
CA LYS A 37 6.68 -32.15 6.09
C LYS A 37 6.70 -33.19 7.20
N VAL A 38 5.90 -32.99 8.25
CA VAL A 38 5.77 -33.95 9.35
C VAL A 38 5.22 -35.28 8.85
N GLU A 39 4.19 -35.27 8.00
CA GLU A 39 3.62 -36.49 7.41
C GLU A 39 4.63 -37.22 6.51
N ALA A 40 5.37 -36.50 5.67
CA ALA A 40 6.37 -37.08 4.79
C ALA A 40 7.57 -37.65 5.56
N GLN A 41 8.03 -36.93 6.60
CA GLN A 41 9.10 -37.38 7.48
C GLN A 41 8.68 -38.64 8.26
N ALA A 42 7.44 -38.72 8.74
CA ALA A 42 6.93 -39.90 9.41
C ALA A 42 6.96 -41.16 8.52
N ARG A 43 6.65 -41.02 7.21
CA ARG A 43 6.74 -42.13 6.23
C ARG A 43 8.18 -42.58 6.02
N ALA A 44 9.11 -41.63 5.89
CA ALA A 44 10.53 -41.92 5.76
C ALA A 44 11.09 -42.63 7.01
N ASP A 45 10.71 -42.17 8.21
CA ASP A 45 11.10 -42.80 9.48
C ASP A 45 10.53 -44.22 9.63
N GLU A 46 9.29 -44.46 9.20
CA GLU A 46 8.68 -45.80 9.20
C GLU A 46 9.41 -46.73 8.22
N ALA A 47 9.69 -46.27 7.01
CA ALA A 47 10.40 -47.06 6.00
C ALA A 47 11.83 -47.39 6.46
N ARG A 48 12.51 -46.44 7.10
CA ARG A 48 13.82 -46.66 7.71
C ARG A 48 13.77 -47.73 8.80
N ARG A 49 12.78 -47.67 9.71
CA ARG A 49 12.61 -48.72 10.74
C ARG A 49 12.38 -50.10 10.14
N LYS A 50 11.60 -50.19 9.05
CA LYS A 50 11.40 -51.46 8.32
C LYS A 50 12.69 -51.96 7.68
N SER A 51 13.47 -51.08 7.07
CA SER A 51 14.80 -51.40 6.53
C SER A 51 15.76 -51.88 7.61
N ASP A 52 15.84 -51.19 8.76
CA ASP A 52 16.72 -51.57 9.86
C ASP A 52 16.35 -52.96 10.43
N ALA A 53 15.04 -53.23 10.60
CA ALA A 53 14.55 -54.53 11.06
C ALA A 53 14.80 -55.66 10.04
N ALA A 54 14.69 -55.39 8.74
CA ALA A 54 15.00 -56.36 7.70
C ALA A 54 16.50 -56.64 7.60
N ALA A 55 17.34 -55.62 7.76
CA ALA A 55 18.80 -55.75 7.79
C ALA A 55 19.28 -56.59 8.99
N GLU A 56 18.66 -56.43 10.16
CA GLU A 56 18.95 -57.24 11.35
C GLU A 56 18.69 -58.73 11.08
N LYS A 57 17.56 -59.07 10.45
CA LYS A 57 17.24 -60.46 10.06
C LYS A 57 18.21 -61.01 9.02
N ALA A 58 18.54 -60.23 7.99
CA ALA A 58 19.46 -60.65 6.94
C ALA A 58 20.92 -60.81 7.41
N GLY A 59 21.29 -60.15 8.52
CA GLY A 59 22.62 -60.24 9.13
C GLY A 59 22.87 -61.51 9.96
N LEU A 60 21.83 -62.31 10.23
CA LEU A 60 21.96 -63.58 10.96
C LEU A 60 22.72 -64.62 10.11
N PRO A 61 23.56 -65.47 10.74
CA PRO A 61 24.31 -66.51 10.01
C PRO A 61 23.42 -67.56 9.34
N SER A 62 22.16 -67.67 9.77
CA SER A 62 21.13 -68.56 9.22
C SER A 62 20.22 -67.90 8.18
N ALA A 63 20.48 -66.65 7.78
CA ALA A 63 19.60 -65.91 6.90
C ALA A 63 19.51 -66.54 5.50
N THR A 64 18.27 -66.68 5.02
CA THR A 64 17.95 -67.17 3.68
C THR A 64 18.21 -66.11 2.60
N ASP A 65 18.34 -66.55 1.35
CA ASP A 65 18.46 -65.61 0.21
C ASP A 65 17.20 -64.74 0.06
N GLU A 66 16.04 -65.25 0.47
CA GLU A 66 14.77 -64.52 0.48
C GLU A 66 14.79 -63.40 1.54
N GLU A 67 15.30 -63.66 2.74
CA GLU A 67 15.48 -62.62 3.78
C GLU A 67 16.49 -61.54 3.37
N LYS A 68 17.55 -61.91 2.64
CA LYS A 68 18.51 -60.94 2.07
C LYS A 68 17.89 -60.09 0.97
N ALA A 69 17.11 -60.69 0.08
CA ALA A 69 16.37 -59.97 -0.95
C ALA A 69 15.35 -58.99 -0.34
N GLN A 70 14.63 -59.42 0.71
CA GLN A 70 13.71 -58.55 1.46
C GLN A 70 14.42 -57.39 2.14
N ALA A 71 15.64 -57.58 2.65
CA ALA A 71 16.44 -56.50 3.23
C ALA A 71 16.91 -55.48 2.18
N GLU A 72 17.28 -55.94 0.99
CA GLU A 72 17.63 -55.05 -0.13
C GLU A 72 16.42 -54.26 -0.62
N GLU A 73 15.26 -54.90 -0.77
CA GLU A 73 14.00 -54.25 -1.14
C GLU A 73 13.59 -53.21 -0.09
N ALA A 74 13.66 -53.55 1.20
CA ALA A 74 13.34 -52.62 2.28
C ALA A 74 14.29 -51.41 2.32
N ARG A 75 15.58 -51.61 1.98
CA ARG A 75 16.55 -50.52 1.86
C ARG A 75 16.24 -49.61 0.68
N GLN A 76 15.91 -50.16 -0.48
CA GLN A 76 15.49 -49.39 -1.65
C GLN A 76 14.20 -48.60 -1.34
N GLN A 77 13.26 -49.21 -0.63
CA GLN A 77 12.03 -48.55 -0.20
C GLN A 77 12.31 -47.41 0.80
N ALA A 78 13.21 -47.59 1.76
CA ALA A 78 13.61 -46.54 2.69
C ALA A 78 14.31 -45.36 1.99
N GLU A 79 15.17 -45.64 1.00
CA GLU A 79 15.82 -44.60 0.19
C GLU A 79 14.80 -43.84 -0.67
N ALA A 80 13.85 -44.55 -1.28
CA ALA A 80 12.77 -43.94 -2.06
C ALA A 80 11.87 -43.04 -1.20
N GLU A 81 11.48 -43.49 0.01
CA GLU A 81 10.67 -42.69 0.94
C GLU A 81 11.45 -41.49 1.51
N ALA A 82 12.76 -41.63 1.76
CA ALA A 82 13.61 -40.52 2.16
C ALA A 82 13.72 -39.45 1.06
N LYS A 83 13.87 -39.88 -0.20
CA LYS A 83 13.86 -38.97 -1.35
C LYS A 83 12.50 -38.31 -1.54
N ALA A 84 11.42 -39.07 -1.43
CA ALA A 84 10.06 -38.54 -1.49
C ALA A 84 9.80 -37.50 -0.38
N ALA A 85 10.33 -37.72 0.83
CA ALA A 85 10.24 -36.75 1.91
C ALA A 85 11.03 -35.46 1.63
N GLN A 86 12.22 -35.56 1.03
CA GLN A 86 12.99 -34.38 0.59
C GLN A 86 12.27 -33.60 -0.51
N GLU A 87 11.68 -34.30 -1.49
CA GLU A 87 10.89 -33.67 -2.55
C GLU A 87 9.62 -33.01 -2.01
N ALA A 88 8.90 -33.68 -1.11
CA ALA A 88 7.73 -33.12 -0.44
C ALA A 88 8.07 -31.88 0.40
N GLN A 89 9.20 -31.90 1.11
CA GLN A 89 9.73 -30.74 1.83
C GLN A 89 9.98 -29.56 0.87
N ALA A 90 10.70 -29.80 -0.23
CA ALA A 90 11.02 -28.77 -1.20
C ALA A 90 9.76 -28.21 -1.90
N GLU A 91 8.78 -29.06 -2.20
CA GLU A 91 7.50 -28.64 -2.78
C GLU A 91 6.68 -27.81 -1.78
N ALA A 92 6.63 -28.24 -0.52
CA ALA A 92 5.95 -27.51 0.55
C ALA A 92 6.55 -26.12 0.77
N ASP A 93 7.89 -26.02 0.82
CA ASP A 93 8.60 -24.75 0.93
C ASP A 93 8.33 -23.84 -0.28
N ARG A 94 8.40 -24.39 -1.50
CA ARG A 94 8.10 -23.64 -2.73
C ARG A 94 6.67 -23.10 -2.75
N LYS A 95 5.70 -23.90 -2.34
CA LYS A 95 4.28 -23.49 -2.27
C LYS A 95 4.07 -22.41 -1.22
N ALA A 96 4.71 -22.52 -0.06
CA ALA A 96 4.65 -21.51 0.98
C ALA A 96 5.25 -20.17 0.51
N GLU A 97 6.42 -20.20 -0.14
CA GLU A 97 7.06 -19.02 -0.73
C GLU A 97 6.20 -18.38 -1.83
N GLU A 98 5.61 -19.18 -2.72
CA GLU A 98 4.74 -18.69 -3.79
C GLU A 98 3.48 -18.00 -3.23
N LYS A 99 2.83 -18.61 -2.23
CA LYS A 99 1.67 -18.02 -1.55
C LYS A 99 2.05 -16.70 -0.88
N ALA A 100 3.17 -16.67 -0.15
CA ALA A 100 3.65 -15.45 0.49
C ALA A 100 4.01 -14.34 -0.51
N GLN A 101 4.62 -14.69 -1.66
CA GLN A 101 4.91 -13.72 -2.72
C GLN A 101 3.62 -13.16 -3.34
N LYS A 102 2.62 -13.99 -3.62
CA LYS A 102 1.31 -13.55 -4.12
C LYS A 102 0.62 -12.59 -3.16
N ALA A 103 0.70 -12.86 -1.86
CA ALA A 103 0.16 -11.96 -0.83
C ALA A 103 0.84 -10.58 -0.84
N ILE A 104 2.18 -10.56 -0.99
CA ILE A 104 2.96 -9.31 -1.14
C ILE A 104 2.54 -8.55 -2.40
N ASP A 105 2.42 -9.23 -3.54
CA ASP A 105 2.03 -8.61 -4.81
C ASP A 105 0.62 -8.01 -4.74
N LYS A 106 -0.32 -8.72 -4.10
CA LYS A 106 -1.68 -8.25 -3.82
C LYS A 106 -1.69 -7.01 -2.93
N ALA A 107 -0.88 -6.97 -1.87
CA ALA A 107 -0.73 -5.81 -1.01
C ALA A 107 -0.15 -4.59 -1.77
N ASN A 108 0.88 -4.81 -2.58
CA ASN A 108 1.48 -3.76 -3.42
C ASN A 108 0.49 -3.21 -4.46
N ALA A 109 -0.31 -4.07 -5.09
CA ALA A 109 -1.34 -3.65 -6.04
C ALA A 109 -2.43 -2.79 -5.37
N ARG A 110 -2.90 -3.18 -4.18
CA ARG A 110 -3.85 -2.37 -3.40
C ARG A 110 -3.25 -1.01 -3.03
N ARG A 111 -1.97 -0.98 -2.65
CA ARG A 111 -1.26 0.27 -2.37
C ARG A 111 -1.17 1.18 -3.59
N ALA A 112 -0.80 0.64 -4.74
CA ALA A 112 -0.71 1.41 -5.99
C ALA A 112 -2.06 2.05 -6.31
N LYS A 113 -3.15 1.27 -6.24
CA LYS A 113 -4.51 1.77 -6.45
C LYS A 113 -4.88 2.92 -5.50
N ARG A 114 -4.61 2.79 -4.20
CA ARG A 114 -4.89 3.89 -3.23
C ARG A 114 -4.04 5.13 -3.50
N GLN A 115 -2.81 4.96 -4.00
CA GLN A 115 -1.95 6.09 -4.36
C GLN A 115 -2.48 6.82 -5.59
N GLU A 116 -2.99 6.10 -6.58
CA GLU A 116 -3.68 6.66 -7.74
C GLU A 116 -4.93 7.42 -7.30
N GLU A 117 -5.83 6.82 -6.52
CA GLU A 117 -7.03 7.47 -5.99
C GLU A 117 -6.70 8.75 -5.18
N ARG A 118 -5.63 8.72 -4.39
CA ARG A 118 -5.16 9.92 -3.65
C ARG A 118 -4.57 10.99 -4.56
N ALA A 119 -3.92 10.59 -5.65
CA ALA A 119 -3.37 11.51 -6.65
C ALA A 119 -4.49 12.18 -7.43
N GLU A 120 -5.48 11.42 -7.90
CA GLU A 120 -6.69 11.92 -8.55
C GLU A 120 -7.45 12.89 -7.63
N ALA A 121 -7.73 12.50 -6.39
CA ALA A 121 -8.39 13.40 -5.42
C ALA A 121 -7.56 14.65 -5.08
N ARG A 122 -6.24 14.61 -5.28
CA ARG A 122 -5.38 15.79 -5.12
C ARG A 122 -5.46 16.68 -6.36
N GLU A 123 -5.49 16.11 -7.54
CA GLU A 123 -5.65 16.83 -8.81
C GLU A 123 -7.00 17.53 -8.85
N GLU A 124 -8.09 16.84 -8.52
CA GLU A 124 -9.44 17.41 -8.42
C GLU A 124 -9.48 18.61 -7.46
N ARG A 125 -8.93 18.47 -6.23
CA ARG A 125 -8.81 19.59 -5.29
C ARG A 125 -7.94 20.75 -5.80
N GLN A 126 -6.95 20.46 -6.64
CA GLN A 126 -6.11 21.49 -7.24
C GLN A 126 -6.85 22.22 -8.35
N GLU A 127 -7.63 21.51 -9.16
CA GLU A 127 -8.51 22.08 -10.17
C GLU A 127 -9.58 22.95 -9.54
N GLU A 128 -10.32 22.46 -8.53
CA GLU A 128 -11.31 23.26 -7.78
C GLU A 128 -10.70 24.55 -7.22
N ARG A 129 -9.49 24.46 -6.66
CA ARG A 129 -8.79 25.62 -6.12
C ARG A 129 -8.29 26.57 -7.23
N ALA A 130 -7.92 26.04 -8.39
CA ALA A 130 -7.51 26.82 -9.54
C ALA A 130 -8.71 27.57 -10.15
N GLU A 131 -9.86 26.92 -10.25
CA GLU A 131 -11.13 27.51 -10.67
C GLU A 131 -11.57 28.61 -9.71
N ALA A 132 -11.64 28.32 -8.40
CA ALA A 132 -11.98 29.33 -7.38
C ALA A 132 -11.02 30.54 -7.41
N ARG A 133 -9.74 30.30 -7.72
CA ARG A 133 -8.75 31.39 -7.88
C ARG A 133 -8.96 32.17 -9.18
N GLN A 134 -9.35 31.51 -10.26
CA GLN A 134 -9.70 32.18 -11.51
C GLN A 134 -10.95 33.04 -11.32
N GLU A 135 -12.00 32.52 -10.69
CA GLU A 135 -13.22 33.26 -10.36
C GLU A 135 -12.89 34.49 -9.51
N ALA A 136 -12.17 34.32 -8.40
CA ALA A 136 -11.74 35.44 -7.56
C ALA A 136 -10.89 36.46 -8.32
N ARG A 137 -10.10 36.03 -9.32
CA ARG A 137 -9.32 36.93 -10.18
C ARG A 137 -10.19 37.66 -11.19
N GLN A 138 -11.21 37.00 -11.75
CA GLN A 138 -12.19 37.61 -12.66
C GLN A 138 -13.02 38.65 -11.92
N GLU A 139 -13.48 38.35 -10.70
CA GLU A 139 -14.14 39.31 -9.82
C GLU A 139 -13.22 40.51 -9.50
N ALA A 140 -11.99 40.27 -9.08
CA ALA A 140 -11.04 41.34 -8.78
C ALA A 140 -10.62 42.16 -10.01
N ALA A 141 -10.73 41.61 -11.22
CA ALA A 141 -10.48 42.32 -12.48
C ALA A 141 -11.71 43.07 -13.01
N ALA A 142 -12.92 42.72 -12.53
CA ALA A 142 -14.13 43.47 -12.83
C ALA A 142 -14.17 44.82 -12.09
N ASP A 143 -13.49 44.92 -10.94
CA ASP A 143 -13.33 46.17 -10.20
C ASP A 143 -12.40 47.15 -10.94
N GLU A 144 -12.87 48.38 -11.16
CA GLU A 144 -12.04 49.42 -11.76
C GLU A 144 -11.15 50.06 -10.69
N VAL A 145 -9.84 50.22 -10.94
CA VAL A 145 -8.94 50.80 -9.94
C VAL A 145 -8.76 52.30 -10.19
N TYR A 146 -9.23 53.12 -9.26
CA TYR A 146 -9.03 54.56 -9.25
C TYR A 146 -7.86 54.96 -8.35
N THR A 147 -6.97 55.83 -8.82
CA THR A 147 -5.90 56.42 -7.99
C THR A 147 -6.36 57.79 -7.52
N VAL A 148 -6.52 57.96 -6.21
CA VAL A 148 -6.97 59.19 -5.54
C VAL A 148 -6.02 60.34 -5.90
N LYS A 149 -6.59 61.48 -6.27
CA LYS A 149 -5.87 62.71 -6.59
C LYS A 149 -6.06 63.75 -5.49
N SER A 150 -5.20 64.76 -5.48
CA SER A 150 -5.32 65.87 -4.53
C SER A 150 -6.66 66.58 -4.72
N GLY A 151 -7.43 66.67 -3.63
CA GLY A 151 -8.76 67.28 -3.60
C GLY A 151 -9.94 66.31 -3.80
N ASP A 152 -9.69 65.03 -4.09
CA ASP A 152 -10.78 64.05 -4.24
C ASP A 152 -11.43 63.72 -2.89
N THR A 153 -12.74 63.46 -2.92
CA THR A 153 -13.51 62.85 -1.81
C THR A 153 -14.14 61.53 -2.23
N LEU A 154 -14.39 60.62 -1.29
CA LEU A 154 -15.08 59.35 -1.59
C LEU A 154 -16.46 59.55 -2.21
N SER A 155 -17.19 60.61 -1.80
CA SER A 155 -18.50 60.97 -2.34
C SER A 155 -18.44 61.37 -3.81
N GLU A 156 -17.48 62.19 -4.21
CA GLU A 156 -17.30 62.63 -5.61
C GLU A 156 -16.80 61.49 -6.50
N ILE A 157 -15.90 60.66 -5.98
CA ILE A 157 -15.45 59.44 -6.68
C ILE A 157 -16.65 58.52 -6.91
N GLY A 158 -17.45 58.24 -5.88
CA GLY A 158 -18.66 57.43 -6.00
C GLY A 158 -19.64 57.98 -7.01
N GLN A 159 -19.91 59.29 -6.99
CA GLN A 159 -20.81 59.94 -7.94
C GLN A 159 -20.29 59.84 -9.39
N ARG A 160 -18.99 60.02 -9.62
CA ARG A 160 -18.37 59.89 -10.95
C ARG A 160 -18.54 58.49 -11.52
N TYR A 161 -18.44 57.47 -10.69
CA TYR A 161 -18.52 56.06 -11.10
C TYR A 161 -19.93 55.45 -10.94
N GLY A 162 -20.90 56.21 -10.40
CA GLY A 162 -22.28 55.75 -10.20
C GLY A 162 -22.48 54.75 -9.06
N VAL A 163 -21.54 54.72 -8.11
CA VAL A 163 -21.43 53.79 -6.97
C VAL A 163 -21.59 54.56 -5.64
N ASP A 164 -22.22 53.95 -4.63
CA ASP A 164 -22.31 54.58 -3.30
C ASP A 164 -20.93 54.65 -2.62
N TRP A 165 -20.59 55.79 -2.04
CA TRP A 165 -19.30 55.98 -1.37
C TRP A 165 -19.10 55.02 -0.19
N ARG A 166 -20.18 54.56 0.47
CA ARG A 166 -20.14 53.55 1.53
C ARG A 166 -19.70 52.19 0.99
N GLU A 167 -20.11 51.87 -0.22
CA GLU A 167 -19.73 50.64 -0.91
C GLU A 167 -18.24 50.67 -1.27
N ILE A 168 -17.75 51.80 -1.77
CA ILE A 168 -16.31 52.02 -2.04
C ILE A 168 -15.51 51.92 -0.74
N ALA A 169 -15.95 52.56 0.33
CA ALA A 169 -15.30 52.49 1.65
C ALA A 169 -15.25 51.05 2.18
N ARG A 170 -16.35 50.30 2.06
CA ARG A 170 -16.46 48.89 2.48
C ARG A 170 -15.50 47.99 1.70
N VAL A 171 -15.49 48.06 0.37
CA VAL A 171 -14.63 47.20 -0.50
C VAL A 171 -13.14 47.46 -0.26
N ASN A 172 -12.78 48.69 0.11
CA ASN A 172 -11.39 49.09 0.33
C ASN A 172 -10.97 49.14 1.80
N ASN A 173 -11.84 48.72 2.73
CA ASN A 173 -11.61 48.74 4.18
C ASN A 173 -11.16 50.12 4.70
N VAL A 174 -11.81 51.18 4.24
CA VAL A 174 -11.51 52.54 4.69
C VAL A 174 -12.15 52.75 6.08
N GLU A 175 -11.32 52.86 7.11
CA GLU A 175 -11.76 53.05 8.50
C GLU A 175 -12.40 54.43 8.73
N ASP A 176 -11.81 55.49 8.16
CA ASP A 176 -12.37 56.84 8.17
C ASP A 176 -12.61 57.33 6.74
N PRO A 177 -13.87 57.34 6.27
CA PRO A 177 -14.24 57.77 4.91
C PRO A 177 -13.87 59.23 4.59
N ASN A 178 -13.63 60.06 5.60
CA ASN A 178 -13.24 61.46 5.39
C ASN A 178 -11.73 61.65 5.27
N LEU A 179 -10.94 60.62 5.54
CA LEU A 179 -9.48 60.68 5.56
C LEU A 179 -8.89 59.79 4.45
N ILE A 180 -8.82 60.36 3.23
CA ILE A 180 -8.18 59.72 2.08
C ILE A 180 -7.02 60.57 1.56
N PHE A 181 -6.01 59.91 0.99
CA PHE A 181 -4.76 60.54 0.60
C PHE A 181 -4.47 60.38 -0.90
N PRO A 182 -3.89 61.39 -1.56
CA PRO A 182 -3.46 61.27 -2.94
C PRO A 182 -2.46 60.13 -3.15
N GLY A 183 -2.63 59.37 -4.23
CA GLY A 183 -1.83 58.18 -4.55
C GLY A 183 -2.40 56.87 -3.98
N GLN A 184 -3.41 56.91 -3.10
CA GLN A 184 -4.14 55.71 -2.69
C GLN A 184 -4.89 55.11 -3.89
N LYS A 185 -4.93 53.77 -3.95
CA LYS A 185 -5.66 53.04 -4.99
C LYS A 185 -6.92 52.45 -4.40
N PHE A 186 -8.08 52.84 -4.93
CA PHE A 186 -9.36 52.26 -4.56
C PHE A 186 -9.92 51.40 -5.68
N ARG A 187 -10.39 50.20 -5.31
CA ARG A 187 -11.23 49.34 -6.11
C ARG A 187 -12.64 49.91 -6.14
N ILE A 188 -13.13 50.20 -7.34
CA ILE A 188 -14.46 50.72 -7.58
C ILE A 188 -15.30 49.56 -8.10
N PRO A 189 -16.22 49.02 -7.28
CA PRO A 189 -17.07 47.91 -7.70
C PRO A 189 -18.00 48.35 -8.83
N ARG A 190 -18.23 47.47 -9.81
CA ARG A 190 -19.21 47.71 -10.87
C ARG A 190 -20.64 47.43 -10.37
N LYS A 191 -21.60 48.13 -10.96
CA LYS A 191 -23.04 48.01 -10.65
C LYS A 191 -23.67 46.79 -11.29
#